data_AF-A0A8J5U6F1-F1
#
_entry.id   AF-A0A8J5U6F1-F1
#
_cell.length_a   1.000
_cell.length_b   1.000
_cell.length_c   1.000
_cell.angle_alpha   90.00
_cell.angle_beta   90.00
_cell.angle_gamma   90.00
#
_symmetry.space_group_name_H-M   'P 1'
#
loop_
_entity.id
_entity.type
_entity.pdbx_description
1 polymer ?
#
loop_
_entity_poly.entity_id
_entity_poly.type
_entity_poly.pdbx_seq_one_letter_code
_entity_poly.pdbx_strand_id
1 'polypeptide(L)'
;MTPEDSCAYYYSLADQQHQVHVSRADIDAFVYALERFPSLSRVTITSRAHGRLFMPRYETPMIRAFPYGFVYPLPAHRVFDTDTDFLWDPKELSVTPKLITRRVFCSAPRMLAKREKHKVVEFVVEDHAYTDGVNIDLFDSTGYTYANVISRIQKPGFSRLELSIRTTRFLRSSGLPDKPLD
;
A
#
# COMPACT_ATOMS: atom_id res chain seq x y z
N MET A 1 28.24 -7.21 5.36
CA MET A 1 27.94 -5.94 4.68
C MET A 1 28.22 -4.84 5.67
N THR A 2 28.99 -3.81 5.31
CA THR A 2 29.19 -2.67 6.22
C THR A 2 27.91 -1.81 6.27
N PRO A 3 27.76 -0.91 7.26
CA PRO A 3 26.68 0.07 7.26
C PRO A 3 26.67 0.93 5.99
N GLU A 4 27.86 1.34 5.49
CA GLU A 4 28.02 2.15 4.29
C GLU A 4 27.57 1.40 3.04
N ASP A 5 27.97 0.12 2.90
CA ASP A 5 27.52 -0.73 1.80
C ASP A 5 25.99 -0.90 1.82
N SER A 6 25.43 -1.14 3.01
CA SER A 6 23.98 -1.34 3.19
C SER A 6 23.22 -0.08 2.81
N CYS A 7 23.73 1.09 3.21
CA CYS A 7 23.17 2.38 2.86
C CYS A 7 23.17 2.62 1.34
N ALA A 8 24.31 2.42 0.68
CA ALA A 8 24.43 2.59 -0.77
C ALA A 8 23.50 1.64 -1.52
N TYR A 9 23.42 0.39 -1.09
CA TYR A 9 22.50 -0.60 -1.67
C TYR A 9 21.03 -0.20 -1.47
N TYR A 10 20.64 0.26 -0.28
CA TYR A 10 19.29 0.74 -0.01
C TYR A 10 18.89 1.89 -0.94
N TYR A 11 19.76 2.88 -1.14
CA TYR A 11 19.45 3.98 -2.07
C TYR A 11 19.31 3.52 -3.51
N SER A 12 20.11 2.53 -3.94
CA SER A 12 19.94 1.94 -5.28
C SER A 12 18.56 1.29 -5.45
N LEU A 13 18.03 0.64 -4.41
CA LEU A 13 16.68 0.06 -4.42
C LEU A 13 15.60 1.13 -4.43
N ALA A 14 15.77 2.22 -3.68
CA ALA A 14 14.84 3.34 -3.67
C ALA A 14 14.72 3.98 -5.05
N ASP A 15 15.84 4.14 -5.75
CA ASP A 15 15.88 4.69 -7.11
C ASP A 15 15.22 3.73 -8.11
N GLN A 16 15.50 2.43 -8.02
CA GLN A 16 14.81 1.40 -8.81
C GLN A 16 13.29 1.41 -8.59
N GLN A 17 12.85 1.55 -7.34
CA GLN A 17 11.43 1.66 -7.02
C GLN A 17 10.81 2.92 -7.65
N HIS A 18 11.52 4.05 -7.63
CA HIS A 18 11.07 5.26 -8.33
C HIS A 18 10.89 5.01 -9.83
N GLN A 19 11.86 4.36 -10.49
CA GLN A 19 11.77 4.02 -11.91
C GLN A 19 10.59 3.09 -12.23
N VAL A 20 10.32 2.10 -11.38
CA VAL A 20 9.12 1.23 -11.51
C VAL A 20 7.83 2.05 -11.44
N HIS A 21 7.76 3.03 -10.54
CA HIS A 21 6.58 3.90 -10.41
C HIS A 21 6.38 4.82 -11.61
N VAL A 22 7.47 5.43 -12.11
CA VAL A 22 7.45 6.32 -13.28
C VAL A 22 7.06 5.56 -14.55
N SER A 23 7.68 4.40 -14.78
CA SER A 23 7.40 3.55 -15.94
C SER A 23 6.06 2.81 -15.87
N ARG A 24 5.42 2.76 -14.69
CA ARG A 24 4.20 1.99 -14.40
C ARG A 24 4.37 0.47 -14.56
N ALA A 25 5.60 -0.01 -14.47
CA ALA A 25 5.92 -1.43 -14.55
C ALA A 25 5.22 -2.26 -13.45
N ASP A 26 4.91 -1.65 -12.30
CA ASP A 26 4.11 -2.24 -11.22
C ASP A 26 2.70 -2.65 -11.70
N ILE A 27 2.04 -1.79 -12.47
CA ILE A 27 0.69 -2.03 -13.00
C ILE A 27 0.75 -3.04 -14.14
N ASP A 28 1.73 -2.92 -15.02
CA ASP A 28 1.86 -3.82 -16.18
C ASP A 28 2.18 -5.26 -15.74
N ALA A 29 3.04 -5.44 -14.74
CA ALA A 29 3.31 -6.73 -14.14
C ALA A 29 2.04 -7.34 -13.51
N PHE A 30 1.22 -6.51 -12.86
CA PHE A 30 -0.06 -6.97 -12.30
C PHE A 30 -1.03 -7.42 -13.40
N VAL A 31 -1.19 -6.64 -14.47
CA VAL A 31 -2.02 -7.02 -15.63
C VAL A 31 -1.51 -8.30 -16.28
N TYR A 32 -0.19 -8.42 -16.46
CA TYR A 32 0.44 -9.62 -16.99
C TYR A 32 0.07 -10.86 -16.18
N ALA A 33 0.13 -10.77 -14.84
CA ALA A 33 -0.23 -11.87 -13.95
C ALA A 33 -1.72 -12.24 -14.06
N LEU A 34 -2.63 -11.25 -14.09
CA LEU A 34 -4.07 -11.49 -14.24
C LEU A 34 -4.41 -12.27 -15.51
N GLU A 35 -3.70 -12.02 -16.61
CA GLU A 35 -3.98 -12.67 -17.89
C GLU A 35 -3.36 -14.06 -18.02
N ARG A 36 -2.30 -14.36 -17.28
CA ARG A 36 -1.50 -15.58 -17.46
C ARG A 36 -1.52 -16.55 -16.29
N PHE A 37 -1.97 -16.15 -15.11
CA PHE A 37 -1.96 -17.03 -13.94
C PHE A 37 -3.35 -17.64 -13.73
N PRO A 38 -3.64 -18.83 -14.30
CA PRO A 38 -4.99 -19.42 -14.28
C PRO A 38 -5.45 -19.81 -12.87
N SER A 39 -4.51 -20.03 -11.95
CA SER A 39 -4.77 -20.39 -10.56
C SER A 39 -4.81 -19.17 -9.62
N LEU A 40 -4.65 -17.94 -10.13
CA LEU A 40 -4.68 -16.74 -9.32
C LEU A 40 -6.12 -16.47 -8.84
N SER A 41 -6.39 -16.80 -7.58
CA SER A 41 -7.71 -16.67 -6.94
C SER A 41 -7.80 -15.50 -5.96
N ARG A 42 -6.67 -15.03 -5.42
CA ARG A 42 -6.60 -13.99 -4.40
C ARG A 42 -5.63 -12.88 -4.78
N VAL A 43 -6.05 -11.64 -4.56
CA VAL A 43 -5.18 -10.46 -4.61
C VAL A 43 -5.15 -9.82 -3.23
N THR A 44 -3.94 -9.60 -2.71
CA THR A 44 -3.71 -8.96 -1.41
C THR A 44 -2.90 -7.69 -1.59
N ILE A 45 -3.41 -6.57 -1.09
CA ILE A 45 -2.66 -5.32 -0.93
C ILE A 45 -2.20 -5.26 0.53
N THR A 46 -0.90 -5.08 0.76
CA THR A 46 -0.32 -5.06 2.11
C THR A 46 0.87 -4.10 2.17
N SER A 47 0.94 -3.29 3.21
CA SER A 47 2.10 -2.46 3.56
C SER A 47 3.13 -3.26 4.39
N ARG A 48 2.79 -4.49 4.80
CA ARG A 48 3.49 -5.24 5.84
C ARG A 48 4.49 -6.26 5.32
N ALA A 49 4.81 -6.23 4.01
CA ALA A 49 5.70 -7.21 3.37
C ALA A 49 6.99 -7.45 4.16
N HIS A 50 7.63 -6.38 4.63
CA HIS A 50 8.92 -6.43 5.31
C HIS A 50 8.85 -6.93 6.76
N GLY A 51 7.68 -7.01 7.39
CA GLY A 51 7.53 -7.55 8.74
C GLY A 51 8.50 -6.94 9.77
N ARG A 52 9.41 -7.76 10.28
CA ARG A 52 10.57 -7.34 11.09
C ARG A 52 11.85 -7.62 10.29
N LEU A 53 12.93 -6.92 10.62
CA LEU A 53 14.23 -7.17 9.98
C LEU A 53 14.60 -8.66 10.11
N PHE A 54 14.99 -9.27 8.98
CA PHE A 54 15.27 -10.71 8.84
C PHE A 54 14.08 -11.66 9.08
N MET A 55 12.87 -11.13 9.26
CA MET A 55 11.63 -11.89 9.44
C MET A 55 10.49 -11.23 8.64
N PRO A 56 10.53 -11.29 7.30
CA PRO A 56 9.50 -10.68 6.47
C PRO A 56 8.17 -11.41 6.65
N ARG A 57 7.06 -10.66 6.56
CA ARG A 57 5.71 -11.26 6.57
C ARG A 57 5.41 -11.92 5.23
N TYR A 58 5.94 -11.35 4.16
CA TYR A 58 5.85 -11.87 2.81
C TYR A 58 7.24 -11.90 2.19
N GLU A 59 7.73 -13.10 1.91
CA GLU A 59 8.96 -13.33 1.17
C GLU A 59 8.78 -12.95 -0.31
N THR A 60 8.69 -11.66 -0.61
CA THR A 60 8.56 -11.17 -1.99
C THR A 60 9.83 -11.52 -2.79
N PRO A 61 9.76 -11.66 -4.13
CA PRO A 61 10.95 -11.89 -4.95
C PRO A 61 12.08 -10.87 -4.69
N MET A 62 11.72 -9.63 -4.39
CA MET A 62 12.66 -8.56 -4.04
C MET A 62 13.33 -8.81 -2.68
N ILE A 63 12.56 -9.17 -1.65
CA ILE A 63 13.12 -9.48 -0.32
C ILE A 63 14.02 -10.72 -0.37
N ARG A 64 13.63 -11.76 -1.11
CA ARG A 64 14.47 -12.97 -1.29
C ARG A 64 15.79 -12.71 -2.01
N ALA A 65 15.87 -11.62 -2.79
CA ALA A 65 17.07 -11.23 -3.52
C ALA A 65 18.05 -10.38 -2.69
N PHE A 66 17.69 -10.04 -1.44
CA PHE A 66 18.56 -9.24 -0.60
C PHE A 66 19.88 -9.95 -0.25
N PRO A 67 20.99 -9.20 -0.19
CA PRO A 67 22.26 -9.73 0.30
C PRO A 67 22.12 -10.28 1.73
N TYR A 68 22.85 -11.35 2.03
CA TYR A 68 22.90 -11.89 3.38
C TYR A 68 23.40 -10.82 4.37
N GLY A 69 22.64 -10.64 5.46
CA GLY A 69 22.97 -9.64 6.49
C GLY A 69 22.69 -8.19 6.07
N PHE A 70 21.93 -7.95 5.00
CA PHE A 70 21.51 -6.61 4.62
C PHE A 70 20.60 -5.98 5.69
N VAL A 71 21.11 -4.94 6.35
CA VAL A 71 20.37 -4.14 7.33
C VAL A 71 19.87 -2.87 6.65
N TYR A 72 18.57 -2.59 6.72
CA TYR A 72 17.97 -1.43 6.08
C TYR A 72 16.82 -0.85 6.91
N PRO A 73 16.51 0.44 6.74
CA PRO A 73 15.33 1.02 7.37
C PRO A 73 14.08 0.35 6.81
N LEU A 74 13.30 -0.30 7.68
CA LEU A 74 12.02 -0.85 7.27
C LEU A 74 11.12 0.30 6.80
N PRO A 75 10.46 0.18 5.63
CA PRO A 75 9.50 1.18 5.18
C PRO A 75 8.50 1.50 6.30
N ALA A 76 8.47 2.75 6.75
CA ALA A 76 7.78 3.14 7.97
C ALA A 76 6.25 2.97 7.85
N HIS A 77 5.66 2.35 8.87
CA HIS A 77 4.23 2.41 9.25
C HIS A 77 4.05 3.25 10.54
N ARG A 78 5.10 3.96 10.98
CA ARG A 78 5.09 4.73 12.23
C ARG A 78 5.18 6.20 11.90
N VAL A 79 4.06 6.88 12.06
CA VAL A 79 4.07 8.30 12.40
C VAL A 79 3.91 8.34 13.93
N PHE A 80 4.91 8.88 14.61
CA PHE A 80 4.97 9.16 16.05
C PHE A 80 5.26 7.97 16.98
N ASP A 81 6.55 7.82 17.32
CA ASP A 81 6.94 7.57 18.71
C ASP A 81 8.07 8.55 19.01
N THR A 82 7.75 9.59 19.78
CA THR A 82 8.72 10.52 20.36
C THR A 82 9.69 9.74 21.22
N ASP A 83 10.99 10.01 21.07
CA ASP A 83 12.12 9.51 21.88
C ASP A 83 13.01 8.41 21.28
N THR A 84 12.86 8.05 20.01
CA THR A 84 13.96 7.38 19.29
C THR A 84 14.30 8.10 17.99
N ASP A 85 15.13 9.13 18.13
CA ASP A 85 15.97 9.67 17.06
C ASP A 85 16.87 8.55 16.53
N PHE A 86 16.35 7.71 15.64
CA PHE A 86 17.20 6.87 14.81
C PHE A 86 17.82 7.76 13.72
N LEU A 87 19.14 7.87 13.80
CA LEU A 87 20.11 8.43 12.84
C LEU A 87 19.78 8.13 11.36
N TRP A 88 18.81 8.83 10.77
CA TRP A 88 18.64 8.95 9.33
C TRP A 88 17.62 10.06 9.02
N ASP A 89 18.06 11.30 8.76
CA ASP A 89 17.16 12.38 8.30
C ASP A 89 16.95 12.25 6.78
N PRO A 90 15.76 11.83 6.29
CA PRO A 90 15.46 11.53 4.91
C PRO A 90 14.52 12.59 4.32
N LYS A 91 14.94 13.86 4.32
CA LYS A 91 14.08 14.99 3.92
C LYS A 91 13.57 14.96 2.46
N GLU A 92 14.00 14.03 1.62
CA GLU A 92 13.79 14.09 0.16
C GLU A 92 13.27 12.76 -0.45
N LEU A 93 12.43 12.00 0.26
CA LEU A 93 11.66 10.90 -0.37
C LEU A 93 10.16 10.99 -0.08
N SER A 94 9.57 12.17 -0.32
CA SER A 94 8.18 12.47 0.04
C SER A 94 7.14 11.95 -0.95
N VAL A 95 7.24 10.67 -1.37
CA VAL A 95 6.02 9.98 -1.80
C VAL A 95 5.29 9.59 -0.52
N THR A 96 4.39 10.46 -0.05
CA THR A 96 3.64 10.16 1.18
C THR A 96 2.98 8.78 1.05
N PRO A 97 3.04 7.92 2.10
CA PRO A 97 2.44 6.58 2.06
C PRO A 97 0.99 6.58 1.57
N LYS A 98 0.25 7.66 1.88
CA LYS A 98 -1.11 7.94 1.38
C LYS A 98 -1.23 7.89 -0.16
N LEU A 99 -0.26 8.41 -0.91
CA LEU A 99 -0.27 8.45 -2.38
C LEU A 99 -0.03 7.07 -2.99
N ILE A 100 0.91 6.28 -2.43
CA ILE A 100 1.19 4.91 -2.89
C ILE A 100 -0.01 4.02 -2.60
N THR A 101 -0.56 4.08 -1.38
CA THR A 101 -1.76 3.32 -1.00
C THR A 101 -2.94 3.66 -1.91
N ARG A 102 -3.16 4.95 -2.23
CA ARG A 102 -4.19 5.37 -3.18
C ARG A 102 -3.94 4.84 -4.60
N ARG A 103 -2.71 4.89 -5.10
CA ARG A 103 -2.37 4.38 -6.45
C ARG A 103 -2.68 2.89 -6.57
N VAL A 104 -2.19 2.09 -5.64
CA VAL A 104 -2.38 0.63 -5.65
C VAL A 104 -3.85 0.28 -5.43
N PHE A 105 -4.50 0.90 -4.45
CA PHE A 105 -5.91 0.67 -4.12
C PHE A 105 -6.88 1.10 -5.23
N CYS A 106 -6.58 2.15 -6.00
CA CYS A 106 -7.40 2.53 -7.15
C CYS A 106 -7.12 1.67 -8.39
N SER A 107 -5.87 1.23 -8.58
CA SER A 107 -5.47 0.51 -9.79
C SER A 107 -5.89 -0.95 -9.75
N ALA A 108 -5.73 -1.64 -8.63
CA ALA A 108 -6.00 -3.07 -8.55
C ALA A 108 -7.48 -3.43 -8.81
N PRO A 109 -8.47 -2.84 -8.12
CA PRO A 109 -9.89 -3.09 -8.41
C PRO A 109 -10.26 -2.68 -9.84
N ARG A 110 -9.68 -1.59 -10.36
CA ARG A 110 -9.92 -1.15 -11.74
C ARG A 110 -9.46 -2.19 -12.75
N MET A 111 -8.28 -2.79 -12.56
CA MET A 111 -7.78 -3.83 -13.45
C MET A 111 -8.59 -5.12 -13.32
N LEU A 112 -9.02 -5.47 -12.10
CA LEU A 112 -9.90 -6.61 -11.85
C LEU A 112 -11.31 -6.45 -12.43
N ALA A 113 -11.83 -5.21 -12.49
CA ALA A 113 -13.13 -4.92 -13.07
C ALA A 113 -13.09 -4.98 -14.61
N LYS A 114 -12.03 -4.46 -15.21
CA LYS A 114 -11.88 -4.35 -16.68
C LYS A 114 -11.54 -5.67 -17.38
N ARG A 115 -11.00 -6.65 -16.67
CA ARG A 115 -10.48 -7.90 -17.27
C ARG A 115 -11.37 -9.06 -16.87
N GLU A 116 -11.78 -9.87 -17.84
CA GLU A 116 -12.70 -10.99 -17.58
C GLU A 116 -12.01 -12.35 -17.52
N LYS A 117 -10.78 -12.45 -18.02
CA LYS A 117 -10.06 -13.72 -18.17
C LYS A 117 -9.53 -14.30 -16.85
N HIS A 118 -9.46 -13.52 -15.78
CA HIS A 118 -8.90 -13.96 -14.50
C HIS A 118 -9.93 -14.62 -13.59
N LYS A 119 -9.48 -15.50 -12.68
CA LYS A 119 -10.32 -16.22 -11.72
C LYS A 119 -10.23 -15.68 -10.28
N VAL A 120 -9.80 -14.43 -10.12
CA VAL A 120 -9.69 -13.79 -8.80
C VAL A 120 -11.06 -13.66 -8.13
N VAL A 121 -11.29 -14.42 -7.06
CA VAL A 121 -12.53 -14.44 -6.28
C VAL A 121 -12.37 -13.80 -4.90
N GLU A 122 -11.14 -13.46 -4.51
CA GLU A 122 -10.84 -12.81 -3.24
C GLU A 122 -10.02 -11.53 -3.43
N PHE A 123 -10.45 -10.47 -2.76
CA PHE A 123 -9.71 -9.20 -2.70
C PHE A 123 -9.54 -8.77 -1.24
N VAL A 124 -8.28 -8.68 -0.81
CA VAL A 124 -7.91 -8.42 0.59
C VAL A 124 -7.01 -7.18 0.66
N VAL A 125 -7.33 -6.27 1.57
CA VAL A 125 -6.45 -5.17 1.96
C VAL A 125 -6.05 -5.35 3.41
N GLU A 126 -4.83 -5.82 3.60
CA GLU A 126 -4.24 -6.13 4.88
C GLU A 126 -3.39 -4.94 5.35
N ASP A 127 -4.00 -4.06 6.15
CA ASP A 127 -3.30 -2.93 6.76
C ASP A 127 -3.87 -2.63 8.14
N HIS A 128 -3.50 -3.47 9.11
CA HIS A 128 -4.04 -3.46 10.48
C HIS A 128 -3.26 -2.55 11.45
N ALA A 129 -2.38 -1.67 10.97
CA ALA A 129 -1.75 -0.71 11.88
C ALA A 129 -2.79 0.33 12.31
N TYR A 130 -2.89 0.57 13.62
CA TYR A 130 -3.92 1.37 14.32
C TYR A 130 -4.14 2.80 13.75
N THR A 131 -3.25 3.29 12.88
CA THR A 131 -3.28 4.61 12.24
C THR A 131 -3.36 4.60 10.71
N ASP A 132 -3.31 3.44 10.04
CA ASP A 132 -2.95 3.37 8.60
C ASP A 132 -3.93 2.58 7.71
N GLY A 133 -5.06 2.12 8.25
CA GLY A 133 -6.10 1.50 7.41
C GLY A 133 -6.53 2.38 6.21
N VAL A 134 -7.14 1.75 5.21
CA VAL A 134 -7.63 2.45 4.00
C VAL A 134 -8.51 3.61 4.43
N ASN A 135 -8.12 4.84 4.07
CA ASN A 135 -8.95 6.01 4.36
C ASN A 135 -10.29 5.81 3.65
N ILE A 136 -11.39 5.86 4.41
CA ILE A 136 -12.74 5.73 3.86
C ILE A 136 -13.04 6.80 2.79
N ASP A 137 -12.37 7.95 2.85
CA ASP A 137 -12.46 9.01 1.83
C ASP A 137 -11.97 8.53 0.44
N LEU A 138 -11.22 7.43 0.36
CA LEU A 138 -10.87 6.79 -0.92
C LEU A 138 -12.09 6.24 -1.67
N PHE A 139 -13.21 6.07 -0.97
CA PHE A 139 -14.49 5.63 -1.53
C PHE A 139 -15.47 6.79 -1.76
N ASP A 140 -15.27 7.96 -1.17
CA ASP A 140 -16.25 9.05 -1.19
C ASP A 140 -16.08 9.97 -2.42
N SER A 141 -17.07 9.89 -3.31
CA SER A 141 -17.54 10.94 -4.23
C SER A 141 -16.81 11.32 -5.54
N THR A 142 -15.58 10.88 -5.85
CA THR A 142 -14.95 11.20 -7.17
C THR A 142 -14.22 10.04 -7.88
N GLY A 143 -14.14 8.86 -7.27
CA GLY A 143 -13.30 7.77 -7.75
C GLY A 143 -14.08 6.59 -8.35
N TYR A 144 -13.70 6.15 -9.55
CA TYR A 144 -14.13 4.88 -10.15
C TYR A 144 -13.89 3.66 -9.24
N THR A 145 -13.08 3.79 -8.19
CA THR A 145 -12.67 2.71 -7.28
C THR A 145 -13.87 2.04 -6.60
N TYR A 146 -14.84 2.79 -6.08
CA TYR A 146 -16.03 2.21 -5.48
C TYR A 146 -16.83 1.38 -6.51
N ALA A 147 -17.14 1.95 -7.66
CA ALA A 147 -17.84 1.25 -8.75
C ALA A 147 -17.07 0.00 -9.24
N ASN A 148 -15.75 0.06 -9.31
CA ASN A 148 -14.91 -1.09 -9.69
C ASN A 148 -14.96 -2.20 -8.63
N VAL A 149 -14.92 -1.85 -7.35
CA VAL A 149 -15.06 -2.82 -6.25
C VAL A 149 -16.45 -3.46 -6.28
N ILE A 150 -17.51 -2.66 -6.37
CA ILE A 150 -18.90 -3.15 -6.45
C ILE A 150 -19.11 -4.07 -7.65
N SER A 151 -18.68 -3.66 -8.84
CA SER A 151 -18.82 -4.48 -10.05
C SER A 151 -18.10 -5.83 -9.94
N ARG A 152 -17.04 -5.93 -9.12
CA ARG A 152 -16.38 -7.21 -8.86
C ARG A 152 -17.12 -8.07 -7.84
N ILE A 153 -17.60 -7.48 -6.75
CA ILE A 153 -18.35 -8.20 -5.70
C ILE A 153 -19.65 -8.78 -6.26
N GLN A 154 -20.28 -8.08 -7.20
CA GLN A 154 -21.51 -8.53 -7.85
C GLN A 154 -21.31 -9.71 -8.82
N LYS A 155 -20.06 -10.02 -9.22
CA LYS A 155 -19.81 -11.15 -10.13
C LYS A 155 -20.00 -12.48 -9.40
N PRO A 156 -20.73 -13.46 -10.00
CA PRO A 156 -20.92 -14.78 -9.42
C PRO A 156 -19.58 -15.46 -9.09
N GLY A 157 -19.50 -16.08 -7.93
CA GLY A 157 -18.30 -16.79 -7.45
C GLY A 157 -17.29 -15.93 -6.67
N PHE A 158 -17.51 -14.61 -6.55
CA PHE A 158 -16.74 -13.80 -5.60
C PHE A 158 -17.03 -14.28 -4.16
N SER A 159 -15.98 -14.56 -3.39
CA SER A 159 -16.09 -15.28 -2.11
C SER A 159 -15.60 -14.49 -0.90
N ARG A 160 -14.70 -13.51 -1.09
CA ARG A 160 -14.14 -12.74 0.03
C ARG A 160 -13.75 -11.32 -0.37
N LEU A 161 -14.31 -10.36 0.34
CA LEU A 161 -13.80 -9.00 0.43
C LEU A 161 -13.35 -8.76 1.86
N GLU A 162 -12.10 -8.34 2.05
CA GLU A 162 -11.61 -7.93 3.35
C GLU A 162 -10.91 -6.58 3.22
N LEU A 163 -11.37 -5.61 4.01
CA LEU A 163 -10.85 -4.24 3.98
C LEU A 163 -10.50 -3.81 5.41
N SER A 164 -9.21 -3.56 5.64
CA SER A 164 -8.77 -2.88 6.87
C SER A 164 -9.00 -1.37 6.70
N ILE A 165 -10.13 -0.86 7.20
CA ILE A 165 -10.54 0.54 7.00
C ILE A 165 -10.12 1.38 8.21
N ARG A 166 -9.56 2.57 7.96
CA ARG A 166 -9.35 3.58 9.00
C ARG A 166 -10.58 4.47 9.11
N THR A 167 -11.23 4.43 10.27
CA THR A 167 -12.39 5.27 10.59
C THR A 167 -11.97 6.47 11.44
N THR A 168 -11.03 7.31 10.98
CA THR A 168 -10.81 8.60 11.65
C THR A 168 -11.68 9.66 11.01
N ARG A 169 -12.83 9.92 11.62
CA ARG A 169 -13.64 11.10 11.32
C ARG A 169 -12.90 12.30 11.91
N PHE A 170 -12.20 13.08 11.08
CA PHE A 170 -11.95 14.47 11.48
C PHE A 170 -13.34 15.11 11.49
N LEU A 171 -13.92 15.31 12.67
CA LEU A 171 -15.00 16.27 12.80
C LEU A 171 -14.42 17.56 12.22
N ARG A 172 -14.86 17.96 11.03
CA ARG A 172 -14.77 19.35 10.62
C ARG A 172 -15.37 20.09 11.81
N SER A 173 -14.56 20.84 12.54
CA SER A 173 -15.07 21.88 13.41
C SER A 173 -15.85 22.81 12.47
N SER A 174 -17.15 22.57 12.34
CA SER A 174 -18.07 23.57 11.87
C SER A 174 -17.84 24.76 12.78
N GLY A 175 -17.29 25.84 12.23
CA GLY A 175 -17.04 27.07 12.97
C GLY A 175 -18.31 27.45 13.71
N LEU A 176 -18.27 27.27 15.03
CA LEU A 176 -19.15 27.99 15.94
C LEU A 176 -18.54 29.39 16.04
N PRO A 177 -19.28 30.46 15.72
CA PRO A 177 -18.77 31.80 15.95
C PRO A 177 -18.61 32.00 17.46
N ASP A 178 -17.43 32.43 17.88
CA ASP A 178 -17.20 32.96 19.23
C ASP A 178 -18.21 34.08 19.47
N LYS A 179 -19.22 33.80 20.30
CA LYS A 179 -19.99 34.85 20.95
C LYS A 179 -19.40 35.02 22.35
N PRO A 180 -18.90 36.22 22.70
CA PRO A 180 -18.58 36.53 24.09
C PRO A 180 -19.88 36.49 24.90
N LEU A 181 -19.80 35.89 26.08
CA LEU A 181 -20.81 36.02 27.13
C LEU A 181 -20.60 37.40 27.79
N ASP A 182 -21.55 38.30 27.57
CA ASP A 182 -21.85 39.40 28.49
C ASP A 182 -23.09 39.02 29.31
#